data_AF-T1BN83-F1
#
_entry.id   AF-T1BN83-F1
#
_cell.length_a   1.000
_cell.length_b   1.000
_cell.length_c   1.000
_cell.angle_alpha   90.00
_cell.angle_beta   90.00
_cell.angle_gamma   90.00
#
_symmetry.space_group_name_H-M   'P 1'
#
loop_
_entity.id
_entity.type
_entity.pdbx_description
1 polymer ?
#
loop_
_entity_poly.entity_id
_entity_poly.type
_entity_poly.pdbx_seq_one_letter_code
_entity_poly.pdbx_strand_id
1 'polypeptide(L)' 'MRIALVTARSAPAHKRVILTLRHWGVRIDEALFLGGRDKGPFLQAFGADIFFDDSQANVDSARRHVATGHVPRP' A
#
# COMPACT_ATOMS: atom_id res chain seq x y z
N MET A 1 -6.25 -14.91 -3.10
CA MET A 1 -5.31 -13.77 -2.98
C MET A 1 -6.11 -12.54 -2.62
N ARG A 2 -5.74 -11.83 -1.53
CA ARG A 2 -6.35 -10.56 -1.14
C ARG A 2 -5.38 -9.44 -1.47
N ILE A 3 -5.85 -8.39 -2.15
CA ILE A 3 -5.03 -7.24 -2.51
C ILE A 3 -5.54 -6.00 -1.77
N ALA A 4 -4.64 -5.36 -1.03
CA ALA A 4 -4.91 -4.08 -0.38
C ALA A 4 -4.07 -2.96 -1.00
N LEU A 5 -4.70 -1.80 -1.19
CA LEU A 5 -4.00 -0.56 -1.50
C LEU A 5 -3.68 0.18 -0.20
N VAL A 6 -2.41 0.47 0.08
CA VAL A 6 -1.99 1.23 1.27
C VAL A 6 -1.33 2.54 0.86
N THR A 7 -1.94 3.68 1.20
CA THR A 7 -1.43 5.00 0.82
C THR A 7 -1.27 5.95 2.00
N ALA A 8 -0.22 6.78 1.94
CA ALA A 8 0.00 7.87 2.88
C ALA A 8 -0.97 9.04 2.67
N ARG A 9 -1.71 9.07 1.55
CA ARG A 9 -2.69 10.13 1.27
C ARG A 9 -3.91 10.00 2.19
N SER A 10 -4.44 11.13 2.63
CA SER A 10 -5.76 11.20 3.27
C SER A 10 -6.88 11.14 2.21
N ALA A 11 -8.08 10.71 2.60
CA ALA A 11 -9.28 10.97 1.79
C ALA A 11 -9.47 12.50 1.65
N PRO A 12 -9.88 13.06 0.49
CA PRO A 12 -10.62 12.46 -0.64
C PRO A 12 -9.78 12.13 -1.89
N ALA A 13 -8.45 12.16 -1.82
CA ALA A 13 -7.54 11.89 -2.95
C ALA A 13 -7.58 10.43 -3.47
N HIS A 14 -8.43 9.60 -2.88
CA HIS A 14 -8.55 8.16 -3.10
C HIS A 14 -9.31 7.76 -4.36
N LYS A 15 -10.22 8.61 -4.87
CA LYS A 15 -11.07 8.23 -6.01
C LYS A 15 -10.26 7.92 -7.26
N ARG A 16 -9.23 8.73 -7.54
CA ARG A 16 -8.44 8.59 -8.77
C ARG A 16 -7.73 7.23 -8.87
N VAL A 17 -7.05 6.81 -7.80
CA VAL A 17 -6.29 5.55 -7.84
C VAL A 17 -7.20 4.33 -7.91
N ILE A 18 -8.35 4.37 -7.24
CA ILE A 18 -9.37 3.31 -7.34
C ILE A 18 -9.90 3.20 -8.77
N LEU A 19 -10.20 4.34 -9.41
CA LEU A 19 -10.67 4.37 -10.80
C LEU A 19 -9.61 3.86 -11.78
N THR A 20 -8.35 4.24 -11.60
CA THR A 20 -7.23 3.73 -12.41
C THR A 20 -7.10 2.21 -12.30
N LEU A 21 -7.09 1.67 -11.08
CA LEU A 21 -6.96 0.23 -10.86
C LEU A 21 -8.15 -0.54 -11.45
N ARG A 22 -9.38 0.00 -11.31
CA ARG A 22 -10.57 -0.58 -11.96
C ARG A 22 -10.47 -0.56 -13.49
N HIS A 23 -10.00 0.54 -14.07
CA HIS A 23 -9.81 0.66 -15.51
C HIS A 23 -8.78 -0.36 -16.03
N TRP A 24 -7.76 -0.69 -15.24
CA TRP A 24 -6.78 -1.74 -15.55
C TRP A 24 -7.26 -3.16 -15.25
N GLY A 25 -8.49 -3.35 -14.74
CA GLY A 25 -9.01 -4.66 -14.37
C GLY A 25 -8.41 -5.24 -13.09
N VAL A 26 -7.74 -4.42 -12.26
CA VAL A 26 -7.18 -4.84 -10.98
C VAL A 26 -8.26 -4.79 -9.91
N ARG A 27 -8.60 -5.97 -9.35
CA ARG A 27 -9.49 -6.08 -8.20
C ARG A 27 -8.73 -5.75 -6.92
N ILE A 28 -9.25 -4.82 -6.13
CA ILE A 28 -8.75 -4.47 -4.80
C ILE A 28 -9.83 -4.83 -3.78
N ASP A 29 -9.44 -5.57 -2.75
CA ASP A 29 -10.34 -5.97 -1.67
C ASP A 29 -10.46 -4.87 -0.61
N GLU A 30 -9.36 -4.16 -0.33
CA GLU A 30 -9.31 -3.12 0.70
C GLU A 30 -8.44 -1.92 0.29
N ALA A 31 -8.78 -0.73 0.76
CA ALA A 31 -7.98 0.48 0.55
C ALA A 31 -7.81 1.24 1.86
N LEU A 32 -6.56 1.37 2.31
CA LEU A 32 -6.17 2.01 3.56
C LEU A 32 -5.52 3.38 3.28
N PHE A 33 -6.13 4.43 3.85
CA PHE A 33 -5.68 5.82 3.77
C PHE A 33 -5.08 6.24 5.12
N LEU A 34 -3.76 6.14 5.22
CA LEU A 34 -3.08 6.25 6.50
C LEU A 34 -2.78 7.69 6.90
N GLY A 35 -2.86 8.66 5.98
CA GLY A 35 -2.65 10.08 6.28
C GLY A 35 -1.25 10.37 6.82
N GLY A 36 -0.23 9.65 6.34
CA GLY A 36 1.16 9.78 6.79
C GLY A 36 1.56 8.91 7.99
N ARG A 37 0.63 8.13 8.56
CA ARG A 37 0.97 7.15 9.62
C ARG A 37 1.88 6.03 9.08
N ASP A 38 2.69 5.48 9.99
CA ASP A 38 3.59 4.35 9.70
C ASP A 38 2.83 3.15 9.12
N LYS A 39 3.33 2.60 8.02
CA LYS A 39 2.68 1.48 7.32
C LYS A 39 2.87 0.14 8.04
N GLY A 40 4.01 -0.06 8.70
CA GLY A 40 4.41 -1.33 9.32
C GLY A 40 3.34 -1.96 10.22
N PRO A 41 2.84 -1.25 11.25
CA PRO A 41 1.80 -1.76 12.14
C PRO A 41 0.52 -2.18 11.42
N PHE A 42 0.11 -1.44 10.38
CA PHE A 42 -1.08 -1.80 9.60
C PHE A 42 -0.85 -3.03 8.73
N LEU A 43 0.33 -3.15 8.10
CA LEU A 43 0.68 -4.32 7.30
C LEU A 43 0.71 -5.59 8.15
N GLN A 44 1.23 -5.50 9.38
CA GLN A 44 1.21 -6.58 10.34
C GLN A 44 -0.21 -6.94 10.79
N ALA A 45 -1.03 -5.95 11.15
CA ALA A 45 -2.41 -6.17 11.59
C ALA A 45 -3.31 -6.71 10.47
N PHE A 46 -3.07 -6.29 9.23
CA PHE A 46 -3.74 -6.81 8.04
C PHE A 46 -3.34 -8.26 7.72
N GLY A 47 -2.19 -8.72 8.23
CA GLY A 47 -1.64 -10.03 7.91
C GLY A 47 -1.12 -10.10 6.47
N ALA A 48 -0.43 -9.05 6.02
CA ALA A 48 0.17 -9.03 4.68
C ALA A 48 1.31 -10.05 4.58
N ASP A 49 1.29 -10.87 3.52
CA ASP A 49 2.39 -11.77 3.19
C ASP A 49 3.54 -11.02 2.49
N ILE A 50 3.20 -10.05 1.64
CA ILE A 50 4.15 -9.27 0.84
C ILE A 50 3.68 -7.82 0.67
N PHE A 51 4.63 -6.88 0.64
CA PHE A 51 4.39 -5.45 0.43
C PHE A 51 5.33 -4.85 -0.62
N PHE A 52 4.82 -3.93 -1.44
CA PHE A 52 5.59 -3.24 -2.47
C PHE A 52 5.40 -1.72 -2.36
N ASP A 53 6.50 -0.97 -2.40
CA ASP A 53 6.49 0.50 -2.35
C ASP A 53 7.71 1.08 -3.07
N ASP A 54 7.58 2.30 -3.61
CA ASP A 54 8.65 3.01 -4.31
C ASP A 54 9.45 3.96 -3.40
N SER A 55 8.90 4.30 -2.22
CA SER A 55 9.57 5.12 -1.22
C SER A 55 10.48 4.28 -0.33
N GLN A 56 11.78 4.61 -0.32
CA GLN A 56 12.75 3.95 0.54
C GLN A 56 12.36 4.00 2.01
N ALA A 57 11.83 5.14 2.49
CA ALA A 57 11.38 5.28 3.87
C ALA A 57 10.22 4.33 4.22
N ASN A 58 9.28 4.12 3.28
CA ASN A 58 8.19 3.16 3.48
C ASN A 58 8.71 1.73 3.47
N VAL A 59 9.62 1.40 2.55
CA VAL A 59 10.26 0.08 2.47
C VAL A 59 11.02 -0.23 3.76
N ASP A 60 11.81 0.72 4.26
CA ASP A 60 12.59 0.57 5.47
C ASP A 60 11.71 0.37 6.71
N SER A 61 10.55 1.04 6.74
CA SER A 61 9.54 0.86 7.77
C SER A 61 8.87 -0.51 7.68
N ALA A 62 8.39 -0.88 6.50
CA ALA A 62 7.60 -2.10 6.27
C ALA A 62 8.41 -3.39 6.37
N ARG A 63 9.68 -3.41 5.94
CA ARG A 63 10.53 -4.61 5.94
C ARG A 63 10.80 -5.19 7.34
N ARG A 64 10.53 -4.43 8.39
CA ARG A 64 10.58 -4.88 9.78
C ARG A 64 9.37 -5.75 10.19
N HIS A 65 8.31 -5.74 9.39
CA HIS A 65 7.02 -6.37 9.70
C HIS A 65 6.55 -7.38 8.64
N VAL A 66 6.88 -7.15 7.37
CA VAL A 66 6.42 -7.96 6.23
C VAL A 66 7.51 -8.07 5.17
N ALA A 67 7.53 -9.18 4.42
CA ALA A 67 8.40 -9.31 3.24
C ALA A 67 8.14 -8.14 2.27
N THR A 68 9.17 -7.36 1.98
CA THR A 68 9.00 -6.07 1.29
C THR A 68 9.90 -5.99 0.06
N GLY A 69 9.30 -5.66 -1.08
CA GLY A 69 10.01 -5.34 -2.33
C GLY A 69 10.02 -3.83 -2.59
N HIS A 70 11.21 -3.27 -2.82
CA HIS A 70 11.32 -1.91 -3.33
C HIS A 70 11.03 -1.89 -4.84
N VAL A 71 10.15 -0.99 -5.28
CA VAL A 71 9.86 -0.77 -6.69
C VAL A 71 10.69 0.42 -7.18
N PRO A 72 11.69 0.22 -8.06
CA PRO A 72 12.49 1.32 -8.58
C PRO A 72 11.60 2.26 -9.41
N ARG A 73 11.82 3.56 -9.24
CA ARG A 73 11.20 4.57 -10.12
C ARG A 73 12.05 4.72 -11.39
N PRO A 74 11.42 4.81 -12.57
CA PRO A 74 12.11 5.13 -13.81
C PRO A 74 12.72 6.53 -13.78
#